data_AF-A0A929JSJ5-F1
#
_entry.id   AF-A0A929JSJ5-F1
#
_cell.length_a   1.000
_cell.length_b   1.000
_cell.length_c   1.000
_cell.angle_alpha   90.00
_cell.angle_beta   90.00
_cell.angle_gamma   90.00
#
_symmetry.space_group_name_H-M   'P 1'
#
loop_
_entity.id
_entity.type
_entity.pdbx_description
1 polymer ?
#
loop_
_entity_poly.entity_id
_entity_poly.type
_entity_poly.pdbx_seq_one_letter_code
_entity_poly.pdbx_strand_id
1 'polypeptide(L)'
;MNAESNKKRPGLVQSIEKWASSFPHSVALHFDGKALTYKELNLRANRVANGLQRLGVGKGDRVAIMLPNIPEFVYAFVGALKLGAITVPFNTLYKGGEIQRILEDSGARVLIALTNFAPMINEIRPELPALEQVILTGERNLVFAGPEKTAFLQLVLQGGLIKDVDGAYEKMGHVLLKIMEDFGVKQAWYKHRGSIRVRGDKIATFVISEVGPIALINAVVFLGPMETRDFFRVLWIPPEIKDKVVEPMTSVEQETGKRPRWKQVKETVVMAVEQGFRVDIKEGSMLRDELVGYEKLRSLAYEVR
;
A
#
# COMPACT_ATOMS: atom_id res chain seq x y z
N MET A 1 -12.62 57.04 -3.52
CA MET A 1 -12.80 55.57 -3.51
C MET A 1 -11.77 54.96 -4.45
N ASN A 2 -10.71 54.35 -3.91
CA ASN A 2 -9.57 53.89 -4.69
C ASN A 2 -9.90 52.66 -5.54
N ALA A 3 -9.50 52.71 -6.81
CA ALA A 3 -9.65 51.66 -7.83
C ALA A 3 -8.69 50.46 -7.66
N GLU A 4 -8.19 50.19 -6.45
CA GLU A 4 -7.19 49.13 -6.21
C GLU A 4 -7.78 47.77 -5.79
N SER A 5 -9.11 47.65 -5.64
CA SER A 5 -9.72 46.47 -5.01
C SER A 5 -10.09 45.30 -5.95
N ASN A 6 -9.66 45.28 -7.22
CA ASN A 6 -10.02 44.21 -8.17
C ASN A 6 -8.82 43.37 -8.68
N LYS A 7 -7.78 43.17 -7.87
CA LYS A 7 -6.77 42.14 -8.17
C LYS A 7 -7.38 40.77 -7.86
N LYS A 8 -7.71 40.00 -8.90
CA LYS A 8 -8.08 38.57 -8.78
C LYS A 8 -7.09 37.89 -7.83
N ARG A 9 -7.61 37.27 -6.76
CA ARG A 9 -6.78 36.50 -5.82
C ARG A 9 -6.06 35.40 -6.62
N PRO A 10 -4.76 35.19 -6.39
CA PRO A 10 -4.03 34.12 -7.06
C PRO A 10 -4.68 32.78 -6.75
N GLY A 11 -4.69 31.88 -7.74
CA GLY A 11 -5.13 30.50 -7.55
C GLY A 11 -4.21 29.75 -6.57
N LEU A 12 -4.66 28.57 -6.12
CA LEU A 12 -3.91 27.75 -5.17
C LEU A 12 -2.47 27.47 -5.65
N VAL A 13 -2.32 27.04 -6.90
CA VAL A 13 -1.01 26.74 -7.50
C VAL A 13 -0.09 27.96 -7.49
N GLN A 14 -0.59 29.11 -7.94
CA GLN A 14 0.16 30.37 -7.96
C GLN A 14 0.57 30.82 -6.55
N SER A 15 -0.28 30.58 -5.55
CA SER A 15 0.01 30.88 -4.15
C SER A 15 1.13 29.99 -3.62
N ILE A 16 1.07 28.67 -3.88
CA ILE A 16 2.11 27.72 -3.47
C ILE A 16 3.46 28.06 -4.14
N GLU A 17 3.46 28.38 -5.43
CA GLU A 17 4.68 28.77 -6.15
C GLU A 17 5.29 30.07 -5.60
N LYS A 18 4.44 31.05 -5.31
CA LYS A 18 4.86 32.31 -4.66
C LYS A 18 5.44 32.06 -3.27
N TRP A 19 4.83 31.20 -2.46
CA TRP A 19 5.35 30.87 -1.13
C TRP A 19 6.63 30.06 -1.21
N ALA A 20 6.75 29.14 -2.18
CA ALA A 20 7.97 28.38 -2.39
C ALA A 20 9.17 29.25 -2.81
N SER A 21 8.93 30.38 -3.49
CA SER A 21 9.98 31.35 -3.83
C SER A 21 10.24 32.37 -2.73
N SER A 22 9.19 32.89 -2.09
CA SER A 22 9.30 33.97 -1.10
C SER A 22 9.65 33.47 0.31
N PHE A 23 9.21 32.25 0.66
CA PHE A 23 9.35 31.66 1.98
C PHE A 23 9.77 30.17 1.88
N PRO A 24 10.89 29.86 1.21
CA PRO A 24 11.25 28.49 0.84
C PRO A 24 11.43 27.55 2.03
N HIS A 25 11.86 28.07 3.19
CA HIS A 25 12.15 27.30 4.40
C HIS A 25 11.00 27.28 5.41
N SER A 26 9.92 28.01 5.15
CA SER A 26 8.73 27.97 6.01
C SER A 26 8.03 26.63 5.86
N VAL A 27 7.56 26.10 6.99
CA VAL A 27 6.84 24.83 7.02
C VAL A 27 5.50 24.98 6.31
N ALA A 28 5.23 24.08 5.37
CA ALA A 28 3.97 23.96 4.65
C ALA A 28 3.07 22.85 5.22
N LEU A 29 3.67 21.74 5.65
CA LEU A 29 2.96 20.55 6.15
C LEU A 29 3.70 19.91 7.32
N HIS A 30 2.95 19.33 8.25
CA HIS A 30 3.46 18.40 9.26
C HIS A 30 2.90 17.00 8.99
N PHE A 31 3.75 15.99 9.02
CA PHE A 31 3.35 14.60 8.87
C PHE A 31 4.32 13.68 9.59
N ASP A 32 3.80 12.76 10.41
CA ASP A 32 4.58 11.74 11.13
C ASP A 32 5.82 12.30 11.85
N GLY A 33 5.61 13.34 12.67
CA GLY A 33 6.67 14.02 13.41
C GLY A 33 7.66 14.83 12.56
N LYS A 34 7.48 14.89 11.24
CA LYS A 34 8.36 15.61 10.32
C LYS A 34 7.67 16.86 9.78
N ALA A 35 8.46 17.90 9.55
CA ALA A 35 8.03 19.12 8.88
C ALA A 35 8.50 19.11 7.42
N LEU A 36 7.63 19.56 6.52
CA LEU A 36 7.92 19.74 5.11
C LEU A 36 7.80 21.21 4.73
N THR A 37 8.79 21.74 4.05
CA THR A 37 8.85 23.15 3.66
C THR A 37 8.08 23.44 2.36
N TYR A 38 7.73 24.70 2.12
CA TYR A 38 7.11 25.12 0.85
C TYR A 38 7.98 24.81 -0.38
N LYS A 39 9.31 24.93 -0.26
CA LYS A 39 10.23 24.55 -1.34
C LYS A 39 10.12 23.06 -1.68
N GLU A 40 10.09 22.20 -0.67
CA GLU A 40 9.97 20.75 -0.87
C GLU A 40 8.61 20.35 -1.40
N LEU A 41 7.53 20.95 -0.89
CA LEU A 41 6.16 20.73 -1.38
C LEU A 41 6.08 21.06 -2.88
N ASN A 42 6.55 22.26 -3.28
CA ASN A 42 6.50 22.68 -4.67
C ASN A 42 7.38 21.79 -5.57
N LEU A 43 8.56 21.40 -5.11
CA LEU A 43 9.44 20.48 -5.85
C LEU A 43 8.77 19.11 -6.07
N ARG A 44 8.15 18.52 -5.04
CA ARG A 44 7.46 17.23 -5.14
C ARG A 44 6.20 17.32 -6.01
N ALA A 45 5.42 18.39 -5.87
CA ALA A 45 4.27 18.65 -6.75
C ALA A 45 4.69 18.83 -8.22
N ASN A 46 5.79 19.54 -8.49
CA ASN A 46 6.34 19.68 -9.85
C ASN A 46 6.78 18.32 -10.42
N ARG A 47 7.35 17.43 -9.60
CA ARG A 47 7.68 16.07 -10.03
C ARG A 47 6.45 15.29 -10.43
N VAL A 48 5.36 15.39 -9.66
CA VAL A 48 4.09 14.75 -10.02
C VAL A 48 3.52 15.35 -11.31
N ALA A 49 3.50 16.68 -11.45
CA ALA A 49 3.06 17.36 -12.66
C ALA A 49 3.84 16.88 -13.90
N ASN A 50 5.17 16.84 -13.82
CA ASN A 50 6.01 16.35 -14.91
C ASN A 50 5.77 14.86 -15.23
N GLY A 51 5.49 14.04 -14.21
CA GLY A 51 5.11 12.64 -14.38
C GLY A 51 3.79 12.48 -15.11
N LEU A 52 2.74 13.17 -14.65
CA LEU A 52 1.41 13.17 -15.27
C LEU A 52 1.46 13.72 -16.71
N GLN A 53 2.23 14.79 -16.96
CA GLN A 53 2.41 15.35 -18.30
C GLN A 53 3.05 14.34 -19.26
N ARG A 54 4.03 13.54 -18.81
CA ARG A 54 4.62 12.47 -19.61
C ARG A 54 3.65 11.32 -19.92
N LEU A 55 2.63 11.13 -19.09
CA LEU A 55 1.50 10.22 -19.35
C LEU A 55 0.44 10.87 -20.26
N GLY A 56 0.72 12.07 -20.77
CA GLY A 56 -0.16 12.83 -21.65
C GLY A 56 -1.28 13.58 -20.93
N VAL A 57 -1.25 13.69 -19.59
CA VAL A 57 -2.27 14.45 -18.85
C VAL A 57 -2.13 15.94 -19.14
N GLY A 58 -3.23 16.58 -19.52
CA GLY A 58 -3.29 18.00 -19.84
C GLY A 58 -4.42 18.75 -19.13
N LYS A 59 -4.64 19.98 -19.60
CA LYS A 59 -5.71 20.85 -19.08
C LYS A 59 -7.08 20.23 -19.36
N GLY A 60 -7.90 20.11 -18.32
CA GLY A 60 -9.25 19.53 -18.40
C GLY A 60 -9.29 18.00 -18.25
N ASP A 61 -8.15 17.30 -18.31
CA ASP A 61 -8.10 15.88 -17.99
C ASP A 61 -8.41 15.66 -16.51
N ARG A 62 -8.97 14.49 -16.19
CA ARG A 62 -9.41 14.18 -14.82
C ARG A 62 -8.47 13.16 -14.17
N VAL A 63 -7.97 13.53 -13.01
CA VAL A 63 -7.03 12.73 -12.21
C VAL A 63 -7.71 12.37 -10.88
N ALA A 64 -8.11 11.12 -10.76
CA ALA A 64 -8.61 10.54 -9.54
C ALA A 64 -7.51 10.38 -8.50
N ILE A 65 -7.80 10.69 -7.23
CA ILE A 65 -6.84 10.60 -6.12
C ILE A 65 -7.50 9.88 -4.94
N MET A 66 -7.06 8.64 -4.72
CA MET A 66 -7.51 7.76 -3.63
C MET A 66 -6.34 7.52 -2.66
N LEU A 67 -5.98 8.55 -1.91
CA LEU A 67 -4.92 8.50 -0.90
C LEU A 67 -5.45 8.96 0.47
N PRO A 68 -4.94 8.41 1.58
CA PRO A 68 -5.27 8.90 2.91
C PRO A 68 -4.65 10.27 3.15
N ASN A 69 -4.79 10.81 4.37
CA ASN A 69 -4.22 12.09 4.79
C ASN A 69 -2.69 11.99 4.96
N ILE A 70 -1.98 11.85 3.84
CA ILE A 70 -0.52 11.72 3.73
C ILE A 70 0.04 12.78 2.77
N PRO A 71 1.33 13.11 2.81
CA PRO A 71 1.91 14.16 1.97
C PRO A 71 1.74 13.92 0.47
N GLU A 72 1.74 12.66 0.04
CA GLU A 72 1.54 12.23 -1.34
C GLU A 72 0.20 12.70 -1.91
N PHE A 73 -0.85 12.76 -1.10
CA PHE A 73 -2.14 13.33 -1.51
C PHE A 73 -1.97 14.79 -1.94
N VAL A 74 -1.26 15.59 -1.13
CA VAL A 74 -1.04 17.02 -1.41
C VAL A 74 -0.18 17.19 -2.66
N TYR A 75 0.86 16.35 -2.84
CA TYR A 75 1.69 16.40 -4.04
C TYR A 75 0.90 16.07 -5.30
N ALA A 76 0.06 15.02 -5.24
CA ALA A 76 -0.80 14.59 -6.33
C ALA A 76 -1.82 15.67 -6.70
N PHE A 77 -2.49 16.22 -5.70
CA PHE A 77 -3.50 17.25 -5.87
C PHE A 77 -2.91 18.51 -6.50
N VAL A 78 -1.83 19.06 -5.92
CA VAL A 78 -1.18 20.27 -6.44
C VAL A 78 -0.52 20.01 -7.80
N GLY A 79 0.09 18.83 -7.99
CA GLY A 79 0.72 18.42 -9.24
C GLY A 79 -0.26 18.34 -10.40
N ALA A 80 -1.45 17.76 -10.20
CA ALA A 80 -2.50 17.74 -11.22
C ALA A 80 -3.02 19.16 -11.53
N LEU A 81 -3.27 19.97 -10.51
CA LEU A 81 -3.72 21.35 -10.70
C LEU A 81 -2.71 22.22 -11.47
N LYS A 82 -1.40 21.96 -11.33
CA LYS A 82 -0.35 22.64 -12.11
C LYS A 82 -0.48 22.42 -13.62
N LEU A 83 -1.03 21.29 -14.04
CA LEU A 83 -1.31 20.99 -15.44
C LEU A 83 -2.64 21.59 -15.93
N GLY A 84 -3.41 22.21 -15.04
CA GLY A 84 -4.80 22.56 -15.31
C GLY A 84 -5.74 21.36 -15.39
N ALA A 85 -5.30 20.20 -14.88
CA ALA A 85 -6.14 19.01 -14.77
C ALA A 85 -7.15 19.19 -13.62
N ILE A 86 -8.24 18.43 -13.69
CA ILE A 86 -9.31 18.38 -12.70
C ILE A 86 -9.01 17.24 -11.75
N THR A 87 -8.90 17.52 -10.46
CA THR A 87 -8.68 16.50 -9.43
C THR A 87 -10.02 15.91 -8.98
N VAL A 88 -10.08 14.58 -8.87
CA VAL A 88 -11.25 13.84 -8.35
C VAL A 88 -10.82 13.08 -7.08
N PRO A 89 -10.70 13.77 -5.93
CA PRO A 89 -10.34 13.11 -4.68
C PRO A 89 -11.52 12.32 -4.12
N PHE A 90 -11.28 11.11 -3.62
CA PHE A 90 -12.30 10.33 -2.92
C PHE A 90 -11.71 9.46 -1.81
N ASN A 91 -12.60 8.96 -0.94
CA ASN A 91 -12.21 8.30 0.29
C ASN A 91 -11.59 6.92 0.03
N THR A 92 -10.47 6.62 0.68
CA THR A 92 -9.82 5.31 0.69
C THR A 92 -10.64 4.19 1.36
N LEU A 93 -11.71 4.54 2.07
CA LEU A 93 -12.63 3.57 2.69
C LEU A 93 -13.64 2.97 1.71
N TYR A 94 -13.85 3.59 0.55
CA TYR A 94 -14.78 3.09 -0.47
C TYR A 94 -14.32 1.76 -1.06
N LYS A 95 -15.28 0.97 -1.56
CA LYS A 95 -15.11 -0.38 -2.10
C LYS A 95 -15.40 -0.44 -3.60
N GLY A 96 -15.09 -1.58 -4.24
CA GLY A 96 -15.15 -1.80 -5.69
C GLY A 96 -16.29 -1.07 -6.39
N GLY A 97 -17.56 -1.39 -6.07
CA GLY A 97 -18.71 -0.76 -6.73
C GLY A 97 -18.88 0.76 -6.51
N GLU A 98 -18.41 1.30 -5.38
CA GLU A 98 -18.43 2.74 -5.12
C GLU A 98 -17.31 3.44 -5.90
N ILE A 99 -16.10 2.85 -5.90
CA ILE A 99 -14.94 3.34 -6.62
C ILE A 99 -15.22 3.32 -8.12
N GLN A 100 -15.75 2.21 -8.63
CA GLN A 100 -16.14 2.05 -10.04
C GLN A 100 -17.08 3.18 -10.45
N ARG A 101 -18.17 3.40 -9.71
CA ARG A 101 -19.14 4.45 -10.02
C ARG A 101 -18.52 5.85 -10.04
N ILE A 102 -17.61 6.16 -9.11
CA ILE A 102 -16.90 7.45 -9.08
C ILE A 102 -16.00 7.60 -10.31
N LEU A 103 -15.28 6.53 -10.69
CA LEU A 103 -14.37 6.55 -11.83
C LEU A 103 -15.12 6.61 -13.17
N GLU A 104 -16.24 5.92 -13.30
CA GLU A 104 -17.15 5.98 -14.44
C GLU A 104 -17.76 7.38 -14.60
N ASP A 105 -18.39 7.90 -13.54
CA ASP A 105 -19.08 9.20 -13.57
C ASP A 105 -18.09 10.35 -13.82
N SER A 106 -16.92 10.30 -13.17
CA SER A 106 -15.90 11.31 -13.41
C SER A 106 -15.28 11.18 -14.80
N GLY A 107 -15.18 9.98 -15.37
CA GLY A 107 -14.37 9.73 -16.57
C GLY A 107 -12.89 10.03 -16.31
N ALA A 108 -12.40 9.72 -15.11
CA ALA A 108 -11.01 9.94 -14.74
C ALA A 108 -10.08 9.07 -15.60
N ARG A 109 -9.09 9.72 -16.20
CA ARG A 109 -8.10 9.09 -17.08
C ARG A 109 -6.95 8.45 -16.32
N VAL A 110 -6.64 9.00 -15.15
CA VAL A 110 -5.58 8.54 -14.27
C VAL A 110 -6.11 8.38 -12.86
N LEU A 111 -5.79 7.28 -12.19
CA LEU A 111 -6.01 7.08 -10.75
C LEU A 111 -4.68 7.04 -10.01
N ILE A 112 -4.53 7.85 -8.97
CA ILE A 112 -3.42 7.79 -8.01
C ILE A 112 -3.92 7.15 -6.73
N ALA A 113 -3.37 6.00 -6.33
CA ALA A 113 -3.81 5.26 -5.16
C ALA A 113 -2.65 4.64 -4.37
N LEU A 114 -2.90 4.18 -3.14
CA LEU A 114 -1.93 3.38 -2.41
C LEU A 114 -1.81 1.97 -3.00
N THR A 115 -0.62 1.37 -2.88
CA THR A 115 -0.30 0.03 -3.42
C THR A 115 -1.25 -1.08 -2.95
N ASN A 116 -1.85 -1.00 -1.75
CA ASN A 116 -2.84 -1.99 -1.28
C ASN A 116 -4.11 -2.02 -2.11
N PHE A 117 -4.45 -0.96 -2.85
CA PHE A 117 -5.68 -0.92 -3.64
C PHE A 117 -5.53 -1.59 -5.00
N ALA A 118 -4.32 -2.03 -5.38
CA ALA A 118 -4.06 -2.62 -6.70
C ALA A 118 -4.98 -3.80 -7.06
N PRO A 119 -5.24 -4.79 -6.16
CA PRO A 119 -6.12 -5.91 -6.50
C PRO A 119 -7.55 -5.45 -6.80
N MET A 120 -8.13 -4.62 -5.92
CA MET A 120 -9.48 -4.08 -6.08
C MET A 120 -9.62 -3.21 -7.34
N ILE A 121 -8.61 -2.40 -7.66
CA ILE A 121 -8.61 -1.60 -8.88
C ILE A 121 -8.57 -2.49 -10.12
N ASN A 122 -7.79 -3.58 -10.10
CA ASN A 122 -7.69 -4.51 -11.22
C ASN A 122 -9.01 -5.27 -11.48
N GLU A 123 -9.75 -5.59 -10.42
CA GLU A 123 -11.06 -6.23 -10.49
C GLU A 123 -12.08 -5.39 -11.24
N ILE A 124 -12.19 -4.09 -10.90
CA ILE A 124 -13.15 -3.17 -11.54
C ILE A 124 -12.67 -2.60 -12.87
N ARG A 125 -11.37 -2.76 -13.21
CA ARG A 125 -10.76 -2.13 -14.39
C ARG A 125 -11.42 -2.47 -15.73
N PRO A 126 -11.88 -3.71 -16.00
CA PRO A 126 -12.57 -4.04 -17.24
C PRO A 126 -13.79 -3.14 -17.52
N GLU A 127 -14.43 -2.63 -16.47
CA GLU A 127 -15.60 -1.75 -16.54
C GLU A 127 -15.24 -0.25 -16.67
N LEU A 128 -13.94 0.09 -16.68
CA LEU A 128 -13.44 1.47 -16.64
C LEU A 128 -12.68 1.85 -17.92
N PRO A 129 -13.36 2.00 -19.08
CA PRO A 129 -12.70 2.25 -20.37
C PRO A 129 -11.97 3.61 -20.43
N ALA A 130 -12.38 4.58 -19.61
CA ALA A 130 -11.71 5.87 -19.51
C ALA A 130 -10.41 5.80 -18.69
N LEU A 131 -10.24 4.80 -17.82
CA LEU A 131 -9.11 4.70 -16.91
C LEU A 131 -7.88 4.11 -17.60
N GLU A 132 -7.12 4.98 -18.26
CA GLU A 132 -5.91 4.60 -18.98
C GLU A 132 -4.75 4.20 -18.05
N GLN A 133 -4.55 4.96 -16.96
CA GLN A 133 -3.38 4.81 -16.10
C GLN A 133 -3.76 4.67 -14.62
N VAL A 134 -3.05 3.80 -13.91
CA VAL A 134 -3.11 3.70 -12.45
C VAL A 134 -1.70 3.88 -11.92
N ILE A 135 -1.53 4.87 -11.04
CA ILE A 135 -0.26 5.23 -10.40
C ILE A 135 -0.37 4.80 -8.94
N LEU A 136 0.51 3.90 -8.51
CA LEU A 136 0.54 3.41 -7.13
C LEU A 136 1.66 4.08 -6.34
N THR A 137 1.37 4.42 -5.08
CA THR A 137 2.33 5.01 -4.13
C THR A 137 2.24 4.35 -2.75
N GLY A 138 3.14 4.71 -1.83
CA GLY A 138 3.23 4.17 -0.47
C GLY A 138 4.01 2.86 -0.35
N GLU A 139 4.20 2.41 0.89
CA GLU A 139 4.94 1.17 1.18
C GLU A 139 4.19 -0.09 0.70
N ARG A 140 5.01 -1.13 0.47
CA ARG A 140 4.66 -2.45 -0.03
C ARG A 140 3.43 -2.99 0.70
N ASN A 141 2.34 -3.17 -0.03
CA ASN A 141 1.31 -4.09 0.41
C ASN A 141 1.50 -5.45 -0.23
N LEU A 142 1.08 -6.44 0.52
CA LEU A 142 1.12 -7.84 0.19
C LEU A 142 0.04 -8.13 -0.85
N VAL A 143 0.42 -8.03 -2.12
CA VAL A 143 -0.46 -8.39 -3.24
C VAL A 143 -0.43 -9.91 -3.40
N PHE A 144 -1.61 -10.53 -3.55
CA PHE A 144 -1.73 -11.92 -3.94
C PHE A 144 -1.32 -12.09 -5.40
N ALA A 145 -0.03 -12.30 -5.66
CA ALA A 145 0.42 -12.62 -7.02
C ALA A 145 0.19 -14.10 -7.39
N GLY A 146 -0.25 -14.94 -6.44
CA GLY A 146 -0.56 -16.35 -6.69
C GLY A 146 -1.27 -16.99 -5.49
N PRO A 147 -2.61 -17.04 -5.45
CA PRO A 147 -3.36 -17.54 -4.29
C PRO A 147 -2.98 -18.97 -3.88
N GLU A 148 -2.62 -19.83 -4.86
CA GLU A 148 -2.17 -21.21 -4.62
C GLU A 148 -0.68 -21.32 -4.19
N LYS A 149 0.05 -20.21 -4.24
CA LYS A 149 1.50 -20.13 -4.01
C LYS A 149 1.85 -19.23 -2.82
N THR A 150 0.86 -18.58 -2.22
CA THR A 150 1.03 -17.69 -1.07
C THR A 150 0.14 -18.12 0.08
N ALA A 151 0.70 -18.25 1.28
CA ALA A 151 -0.10 -18.31 2.50
C ALA A 151 -0.23 -16.91 3.08
N PHE A 152 -1.47 -16.47 3.29
CA PHE A 152 -1.76 -15.20 3.95
C PHE A 152 -2.18 -15.46 5.39
N LEU A 153 -1.55 -14.74 6.32
CA LEU A 153 -1.83 -14.80 7.75
C LEU A 153 -2.30 -13.41 8.19
N GLN A 154 -3.55 -13.34 8.63
CA GLN A 154 -4.07 -12.19 9.34
C GLN A 154 -4.11 -12.49 10.84
N LEU A 155 -3.56 -11.58 11.64
CA LEU A 155 -3.75 -11.56 13.09
C LEU A 155 -4.45 -10.27 13.47
N VAL A 156 -5.49 -10.39 14.29
CA VAL A 156 -6.19 -9.27 14.91
C VAL A 156 -5.88 -9.33 16.39
N LEU A 157 -5.07 -8.39 16.87
CA LEU A 157 -4.56 -8.39 18.22
C LEU A 157 -5.15 -7.21 18.98
N GLN A 158 -5.74 -7.46 20.14
CA GLN A 158 -6.11 -6.39 21.05
C GLN A 158 -4.84 -5.73 21.62
N GLY A 159 -4.90 -4.42 21.88
CA GLY A 159 -3.75 -3.59 22.23
C GLY A 159 -2.98 -4.05 23.46
N GLY A 160 -3.58 -4.85 24.35
CA GLY A 160 -2.86 -5.45 25.49
C GLY A 160 -1.78 -6.47 25.11
N LEU A 161 -1.80 -7.01 23.87
CA LEU A 161 -0.82 -7.99 23.39
C LEU A 161 0.42 -7.36 22.75
N ILE A 162 0.39 -6.05 22.49
CA ILE A 162 1.46 -5.29 21.84
C ILE A 162 1.83 -4.10 22.71
N LYS A 163 3.10 -4.03 23.11
CA LYS A 163 3.62 -2.90 23.92
C LYS A 163 3.78 -1.64 23.09
N ASP A 164 4.41 -1.79 21.93
CA ASP A 164 4.68 -0.75 20.94
C ASP A 164 4.88 -1.39 19.56
N VAL A 165 4.91 -0.56 18.53
CA VAL A 165 5.03 -1.00 17.13
C VAL A 165 6.33 -1.79 16.89
N ASP A 166 7.47 -1.34 17.42
CA ASP A 166 8.76 -1.99 17.16
C ASP A 166 8.85 -3.38 17.81
N GLY A 167 8.33 -3.54 19.03
CA GLY A 167 8.22 -4.82 19.71
C GLY A 167 7.25 -5.78 19.01
N ALA A 168 6.18 -5.26 18.38
CA ALA A 168 5.29 -6.08 17.54
C ALA A 168 6.01 -6.60 16.30
N TYR A 169 6.81 -5.75 15.65
CA TYR A 169 7.62 -6.13 14.50
C TYR A 169 8.67 -7.18 14.85
N GLU A 170 9.37 -7.04 15.97
CA GLU A 170 10.33 -8.04 16.44
C GLU A 170 9.67 -9.38 16.73
N LYS A 171 8.58 -9.39 17.50
CA LYS A 171 7.85 -10.61 17.85
C LYS A 171 7.35 -11.33 16.60
N MET A 172 6.72 -10.61 15.66
CA MET A 172 6.22 -11.21 14.43
C MET A 172 7.36 -11.71 13.53
N GLY A 173 8.49 -11.00 13.49
CA GLY A 173 9.69 -11.45 12.80
C GLY A 173 10.17 -12.82 13.28
N HIS A 174 10.23 -13.03 14.61
CA HIS A 174 10.58 -14.31 15.20
C HIS A 174 9.55 -15.42 14.93
N VAL A 175 8.25 -15.10 14.94
CA VAL A 175 7.19 -16.06 14.57
C VAL A 175 7.38 -16.55 13.13
N LEU A 176 7.61 -15.65 12.18
CA LEU A 176 7.83 -16.06 10.79
C LEU A 176 9.15 -16.82 10.60
N LEU A 177 10.21 -16.48 11.34
CA LEU A 177 11.46 -17.26 11.31
C LEU A 177 11.22 -18.69 11.78
N LYS A 178 10.43 -18.88 12.84
CA LYS A 178 10.08 -20.21 13.34
C LYS A 178 9.28 -21.00 12.30
N ILE A 179 8.32 -20.36 11.65
CA ILE A 179 7.56 -20.97 10.54
C ILE A 179 8.50 -21.39 9.40
N MET A 180 9.48 -20.56 9.03
CA MET A 180 10.45 -20.92 7.99
C MET A 180 11.29 -22.13 8.39
N GLU A 181 11.79 -22.17 9.63
CA GLU A 181 12.54 -23.29 10.18
C GLU A 181 11.73 -24.59 10.13
N ASP A 182 10.47 -24.54 10.56
CA ASP A 182 9.58 -25.71 10.60
C ASP A 182 9.16 -26.19 9.21
N PHE A 183 9.18 -25.31 8.20
CA PHE A 183 9.08 -25.69 6.79
C PHE A 183 10.38 -26.26 6.21
N GLY A 184 11.49 -26.25 6.95
CA GLY A 184 12.78 -26.78 6.52
C GLY A 184 13.65 -25.78 5.77
N VAL A 185 13.28 -24.49 5.76
CA VAL A 185 14.06 -23.42 5.14
C VAL A 185 15.30 -23.15 6.00
N LYS A 186 16.49 -23.29 5.40
CA LYS A 186 17.77 -23.04 6.08
C LYS A 186 18.21 -21.60 5.88
N GLN A 187 18.91 -21.05 6.88
CA GLN A 187 19.52 -19.71 6.81
C GLN A 187 18.54 -18.56 6.57
N ALA A 188 17.27 -18.73 6.97
CA ALA A 188 16.32 -17.63 7.01
C ALA A 188 16.72 -16.61 8.09
N TRP A 189 16.61 -15.32 7.80
CA TRP A 189 16.89 -14.25 8.76
C TRP A 189 15.87 -13.11 8.64
N TYR A 190 15.66 -12.40 9.75
CA TYR A 190 14.71 -11.30 9.84
C TYR A 190 15.40 -9.96 9.54
N LYS A 191 14.91 -9.25 8.52
CA LYS A 191 15.29 -7.88 8.22
C LYS A 191 14.31 -6.93 8.91
N HIS A 192 14.84 -6.07 9.79
CA HIS A 192 14.08 -5.10 10.58
C HIS A 192 12.94 -4.44 9.78
N ARG A 193 11.75 -4.40 10.40
CA ARG A 193 10.48 -3.93 9.84
C ARG A 193 10.04 -4.68 8.58
N GLY A 194 9.80 -5.98 8.76
CA GLY A 194 8.74 -6.63 8.00
C GLY A 194 9.15 -7.64 6.94
N SER A 195 10.39 -8.13 6.85
CA SER A 195 10.69 -9.20 5.87
C SER A 195 11.61 -10.30 6.37
N ILE A 196 11.29 -11.54 5.98
CA ILE A 196 12.13 -12.71 6.15
C ILE A 196 12.85 -12.99 4.84
N ARG A 197 14.14 -13.30 4.94
CA ARG A 197 15.00 -13.45 3.78
C ARG A 197 15.87 -14.69 3.88
N VAL A 198 16.18 -15.27 2.71
CA VAL A 198 17.13 -16.36 2.54
C VAL A 198 18.12 -15.92 1.48
N ARG A 199 19.42 -15.89 1.81
CA ARG A 199 20.50 -15.46 0.88
C ARG A 199 20.28 -14.07 0.23
N GLY A 200 19.46 -13.22 0.85
CA GLY A 200 19.15 -11.88 0.33
C GLY A 200 17.84 -11.82 -0.46
N ASP A 201 17.19 -12.94 -0.74
CA ASP A 201 15.88 -13.04 -1.40
C ASP A 201 14.77 -13.08 -0.37
N LYS A 202 13.65 -12.40 -0.63
CA LYS A 202 12.49 -12.39 0.27
C LYS A 202 11.71 -13.69 0.16
N ILE A 203 11.40 -14.31 1.29
CA ILE A 203 10.54 -15.50 1.39
C ILE A 203 9.22 -15.24 2.12
N ALA A 204 9.19 -14.23 3.00
CA ALA A 204 7.98 -13.77 3.65
C ALA A 204 8.09 -12.28 3.96
N THR A 205 6.96 -11.61 4.10
CA THR A 205 6.93 -10.21 4.55
C THR A 205 5.61 -9.91 5.25
N PHE A 206 5.61 -8.92 6.13
CA PHE A 206 4.47 -8.56 6.94
C PHE A 206 4.43 -7.07 7.23
N VAL A 207 3.21 -6.58 7.43
CA VAL A 207 2.90 -5.20 7.77
C VAL A 207 2.02 -5.19 9.02
N ILE A 208 2.25 -4.19 9.87
CA ILE A 208 1.48 -3.99 11.09
C ILE A 208 0.78 -2.63 10.96
N SER A 209 -0.52 -2.59 11.23
CA SER A 209 -1.31 -1.37 11.23
C SER A 209 -2.18 -1.28 12.48
N GLU A 210 -2.26 -0.10 13.09
CA GLU A 210 -3.11 0.14 14.25
C GLU A 210 -4.45 0.74 13.83
N VAL A 211 -5.53 0.22 14.41
CA VAL A 211 -6.90 0.70 14.23
C VAL A 211 -7.54 0.82 15.62
N GLY A 212 -7.46 2.00 16.21
CA GLY A 212 -7.93 2.23 17.58
C GLY A 212 -7.15 1.35 18.58
N PRO A 213 -7.81 0.54 19.41
CA PRO A 213 -7.14 -0.34 20.38
C PRO A 213 -6.72 -1.68 19.78
N ILE A 214 -6.78 -1.85 18.46
CA ILE A 214 -6.49 -3.12 17.78
C ILE A 214 -5.27 -2.94 16.88
N ALA A 215 -4.35 -3.89 16.92
CA ALA A 215 -3.29 -4.03 15.95
C ALA A 215 -3.63 -5.15 14.97
N LEU A 216 -3.56 -4.83 13.67
CA LEU A 216 -3.72 -5.77 12.58
C LEU A 216 -2.33 -6.12 12.06
N ILE A 217 -2.01 -7.41 12.05
CA ILE A 217 -0.80 -7.92 11.41
C ILE A 217 -1.21 -8.71 10.18
N ASN A 218 -0.66 -8.33 9.04
CA ASN A 218 -0.86 -9.02 7.77
C ASN A 218 0.48 -9.54 7.29
N ALA A 219 0.62 -10.86 7.19
CA ALA A 219 1.82 -11.51 6.70
C ALA A 219 1.51 -12.34 5.46
N VAL A 220 2.45 -12.39 4.52
CA VAL A 220 2.45 -13.35 3.42
C VAL A 220 3.73 -14.14 3.46
N VAL A 221 3.55 -15.45 3.28
CA VAL A 221 4.62 -16.43 3.09
C VAL A 221 4.54 -16.95 1.66
N PHE A 222 5.67 -16.95 0.95
CA PHE A 222 5.77 -17.48 -0.40
C PHE A 222 6.03 -18.99 -0.34
N LEU A 223 5.00 -19.78 -0.61
CA LEU A 223 5.05 -21.24 -0.56
C LEU A 223 5.62 -21.83 -1.85
N GLY A 224 5.31 -21.24 -3.00
CA GLY A 224 5.79 -21.67 -4.33
C GLY A 224 6.40 -20.53 -5.15
N PRO A 225 7.04 -20.84 -6.30
CA PRO A 225 7.74 -19.85 -7.12
C PRO A 225 6.82 -18.72 -7.60
N MET A 226 7.23 -17.48 -7.34
CA MET A 226 6.50 -16.27 -7.69
C MET A 226 7.18 -15.56 -8.86
N GLU A 227 6.43 -15.19 -9.90
CA GLU A 227 6.96 -14.25 -10.89
C GLU A 227 6.77 -12.82 -10.38
N THR A 228 7.85 -12.06 -10.31
CA THR A 228 7.79 -10.65 -9.90
C THR A 228 6.88 -9.84 -10.83
N ARG A 229 6.74 -10.25 -12.09
CA ARG A 229 5.84 -9.63 -13.08
C ARG A 229 4.36 -9.75 -12.70
N ASP A 230 3.96 -10.80 -11.98
CA ASP A 230 2.56 -10.98 -11.55
C ASP A 230 2.14 -9.94 -10.49
N PHE A 231 3.10 -9.40 -9.72
CA PHE A 231 2.86 -8.26 -8.83
C PHE A 231 2.67 -6.94 -9.59
N PHE A 232 3.04 -6.89 -10.87
CA PHE A 232 3.13 -5.67 -11.67
C PHE A 232 2.14 -5.59 -12.82
N ARG A 233 0.89 -6.01 -12.59
CA ARG A 233 -0.23 -5.81 -13.53
C ARG A 233 -0.71 -4.36 -13.64
N VAL A 234 0.14 -3.38 -13.33
CA VAL A 234 -0.17 -1.94 -13.35
C VAL A 234 0.86 -1.20 -14.21
N LEU A 235 0.36 -0.29 -15.05
CA LEU A 235 1.04 0.26 -16.24
C LEU A 235 2.30 1.09 -15.95
N TRP A 236 2.47 1.61 -14.74
CA TRP A 236 3.67 2.39 -14.43
C TRP A 236 4.02 2.41 -12.94
N ILE A 237 5.29 2.10 -12.66
CA ILE A 237 5.92 2.15 -11.33
C ILE A 237 7.15 3.04 -11.48
N PRO A 238 7.29 4.11 -10.66
CA PRO A 238 8.48 4.96 -10.69
C PRO A 238 9.75 4.10 -10.62
N PRO A 239 10.81 4.36 -11.42
CA PRO A 239 12.03 3.55 -11.42
C PRO A 239 12.63 3.34 -10.02
N GLU A 240 12.56 4.37 -9.17
CA GLU A 240 13.05 4.35 -7.79
C GLU A 240 12.27 3.40 -6.87
N ILE A 241 11.03 3.10 -7.25
CA ILE A 241 10.15 2.13 -6.60
C ILE A 241 10.27 0.79 -7.31
N LYS A 242 10.45 0.74 -8.63
CA LYS A 242 10.59 -0.49 -9.41
C LYS A 242 11.73 -1.36 -8.88
N ASP A 243 12.92 -0.80 -8.68
CA ASP A 243 14.06 -1.55 -8.12
C ASP A 243 13.86 -1.95 -6.65
N LYS A 244 13.00 -1.21 -5.93
CA LYS A 244 12.60 -1.53 -4.56
C LYS A 244 11.43 -2.51 -4.49
N VAL A 245 10.59 -2.66 -5.51
CA VAL A 245 9.43 -3.54 -5.48
C VAL A 245 9.73 -4.85 -6.22
N VAL A 246 10.63 -4.82 -7.22
CA VAL A 246 11.24 -6.00 -7.85
C VAL A 246 12.34 -6.54 -6.91
N GLU A 247 12.03 -6.69 -5.63
CA GLU A 247 12.96 -7.33 -4.70
C GLU A 247 13.10 -8.79 -5.13
N PRO A 248 14.32 -9.34 -5.22
CA PRO A 248 14.52 -10.77 -5.41
C PRO A 248 13.68 -11.57 -4.40
N MET A 249 12.94 -12.55 -4.89
CA MET A 249 12.05 -13.40 -4.10
C MET A 249 12.45 -14.85 -4.27
N THR A 250 12.28 -15.61 -3.20
CA THR A 250 12.33 -17.07 -3.20
C THR A 250 11.05 -17.60 -2.55
N SER A 251 10.93 -18.91 -2.44
CA SER A 251 9.78 -19.58 -1.84
C SER A 251 10.21 -20.79 -1.04
N VAL A 252 9.34 -21.28 -0.17
CA VAL A 252 9.59 -22.52 0.58
C VAL A 252 9.91 -23.67 -0.38
N GLU A 253 9.17 -23.80 -1.48
CA GLU A 253 9.43 -24.81 -2.50
C GLU A 253 10.82 -24.67 -3.14
N GLN A 254 11.26 -23.45 -3.45
CA GLN A 254 12.58 -23.22 -4.04
C GLN A 254 13.73 -23.49 -3.06
N GLU A 255 13.54 -23.20 -1.77
CA GLU A 255 14.57 -23.39 -0.75
C GLU A 255 14.63 -24.83 -0.22
N THR A 256 13.53 -25.59 -0.32
CA THR A 256 13.41 -26.93 0.28
C THR A 256 13.18 -28.06 -0.73
N GLY A 257 12.86 -27.71 -1.98
CA GLY A 257 12.45 -28.64 -3.03
C GLY A 257 11.03 -29.20 -2.86
N LYS A 258 10.27 -28.75 -1.84
CA LYS A 258 8.92 -29.24 -1.56
C LYS A 258 7.99 -28.10 -1.12
N ARG A 259 6.83 -28.00 -1.75
CA ARG A 259 5.77 -27.09 -1.30
C ARG A 259 5.00 -27.69 -0.12
N PRO A 260 4.83 -26.99 1.01
CA PRO A 260 4.02 -27.47 2.13
C PRO A 260 2.56 -27.70 1.73
N ARG A 261 1.93 -28.73 2.29
CA ARG A 261 0.47 -28.94 2.14
C ARG A 261 -0.30 -28.01 3.06
N TRP A 262 -1.51 -27.60 2.69
CA TRP A 262 -2.32 -26.68 3.50
C TRP A 262 -2.55 -27.13 4.95
N LYS A 263 -2.71 -28.43 5.20
CA LYS A 263 -2.81 -28.97 6.56
C LYS A 263 -1.55 -28.68 7.38
N GLN A 264 -0.38 -28.93 6.80
CA GLN A 264 0.91 -28.63 7.43
C GLN A 264 1.08 -27.11 7.64
N VAL A 265 0.68 -26.29 6.67
CA VAL A 265 0.72 -24.82 6.80
C VAL A 265 -0.12 -24.37 8.00
N LYS A 266 -1.38 -24.86 8.12
CA LYS A 266 -2.26 -24.52 9.24
C LYS A 266 -1.63 -24.90 10.58
N GLU A 267 -1.18 -26.15 10.73
CA GLU A 267 -0.60 -26.67 11.97
C GLU A 267 0.65 -25.88 12.39
N THR A 268 1.60 -25.69 11.46
CA THR A 268 2.83 -24.94 11.72
C THR A 268 2.56 -23.48 12.09
N VAL A 269 1.66 -22.81 11.38
CA VAL A 269 1.34 -21.40 11.63
C VAL A 269 0.65 -21.22 12.98
N VAL A 270 -0.35 -22.05 13.29
CA VAL A 270 -1.06 -21.98 14.59
C VAL A 270 -0.08 -22.17 15.74
N MET A 271 0.72 -23.25 15.70
CA MET A 271 1.70 -23.52 16.77
C MET A 271 2.70 -22.37 16.96
N ALA A 272 3.23 -21.80 15.86
CA ALA A 272 4.19 -20.70 15.94
C ALA A 272 3.56 -19.41 16.50
N VAL A 273 2.31 -19.10 16.12
CA VAL A 273 1.58 -17.92 16.62
C VAL A 273 1.24 -18.08 18.10
N GLU A 274 0.74 -19.24 18.52
CA GLU A 274 0.44 -19.54 19.94
C GLU A 274 1.68 -19.38 20.82
N GLN A 275 2.80 -19.97 20.41
CA GLN A 275 4.06 -19.85 21.14
C GLN A 275 4.60 -18.41 21.16
N GLY A 276 4.60 -17.72 20.02
CA GLY A 276 5.16 -16.38 19.90
C GLY A 276 4.35 -15.31 20.63
N PHE A 277 3.02 -15.40 20.57
CA PHE A 277 2.12 -14.45 21.24
C PHE A 277 1.71 -14.90 22.64
N ARG A 278 1.98 -16.16 23.03
CA ARG A 278 1.54 -16.78 24.29
C ARG A 278 0.02 -16.76 24.42
N VAL A 279 -0.65 -17.21 23.37
CA VAL A 279 -2.11 -17.27 23.23
C VAL A 279 -2.55 -18.70 22.93
N ASP A 280 -3.83 -18.99 23.15
CA ASP A 280 -4.49 -20.25 22.81
C ASP A 280 -5.48 -19.97 21.68
N ILE A 281 -5.26 -20.55 20.49
CA ILE A 281 -6.09 -20.32 19.31
C ILE A 281 -7.12 -21.43 19.20
N LYS A 282 -8.39 -21.07 19.37
CA LYS A 282 -9.51 -22.01 19.24
C LYS A 282 -10.19 -21.85 17.90
N GLU A 283 -10.55 -22.97 17.28
CA GLU A 283 -11.37 -22.97 16.09
C GLU A 283 -12.79 -22.48 16.43
N GLY A 284 -13.30 -21.52 15.68
CA GLY A 284 -14.57 -20.86 15.97
C GLY A 284 -14.97 -19.83 14.92
N SER A 285 -16.11 -19.17 15.14
CA SER A 285 -16.57 -18.06 14.30
C SER A 285 -15.83 -16.77 14.65
N MET A 286 -15.42 -16.00 13.64
CA MET A 286 -14.82 -14.68 13.82
C MET A 286 -15.76 -13.73 14.58
N LEU A 287 -15.20 -12.97 15.51
CA LEU A 287 -15.87 -11.82 16.11
C LEU A 287 -16.12 -10.74 15.05
N ARG A 288 -17.03 -9.80 15.33
CA ARG A 288 -17.41 -8.74 14.39
C ARG A 288 -16.20 -7.99 13.81
N ASP A 289 -15.25 -7.61 14.66
CA ASP A 289 -14.06 -6.84 14.24
C ASP A 289 -13.08 -7.69 13.43
N GLU A 290 -12.96 -8.98 13.78
CA GLU A 290 -12.16 -9.96 13.03
C GLU A 290 -12.77 -10.21 11.65
N LEU A 291 -14.10 -10.31 11.57
CA LEU A 291 -14.82 -10.47 10.31
C LEU A 291 -14.66 -9.25 9.40
N VAL A 292 -14.71 -8.02 9.95
CA VAL A 292 -14.44 -6.79 9.18
C VAL A 292 -13.00 -6.78 8.65
N GLY A 293 -12.04 -7.19 9.48
CA GLY A 293 -10.64 -7.33 9.07
C GLY A 293 -10.44 -8.36 7.97
N TYR A 294 -11.09 -9.52 8.10
CA TYR A 294 -11.03 -10.63 7.17
C TYR A 294 -11.68 -10.29 5.83
N GLU A 295 -12.92 -9.79 5.83
CA GLU A 295 -13.64 -9.43 4.61
C GLU A 295 -12.93 -8.29 3.85
N LYS A 296 -12.28 -7.35 4.57
CA LYS A 296 -11.47 -6.30 3.95
C LYS A 296 -10.27 -6.86 3.16
N LEU A 297 -9.66 -7.95 3.61
CA LEU A 297 -8.52 -8.57 2.91
C LEU A 297 -8.95 -9.60 1.89
N ARG A 298 -10.02 -10.35 2.19
CA ARG A 298 -10.64 -11.28 1.26
C ARG A 298 -11.12 -10.57 0.00
N SER A 299 -11.74 -9.38 0.13
CA SER A 299 -12.10 -8.55 -1.04
C SER A 299 -10.89 -7.99 -1.80
N LEU A 300 -9.67 -8.15 -1.29
CA LEU A 300 -8.42 -7.82 -2.00
C LEU A 300 -7.75 -9.08 -2.57
N ALA A 301 -8.23 -10.28 -2.21
CA ALA A 301 -7.62 -11.56 -2.54
C ALA A 301 -8.37 -12.32 -3.64
N TYR A 302 -9.66 -12.05 -3.85
CA TYR A 302 -10.52 -12.83 -4.73
C TYR A 302 -11.58 -11.98 -5.46
N GLU A 303 -11.36 -11.79 -6.76
CA GLU A 303 -12.35 -12.08 -7.81
C GLU A 303 -11.58 -12.65 -9.01
N VAL A 304 -11.37 -13.97 -9.00
CA VAL A 304 -11.09 -14.73 -10.22
C VAL A 304 -12.35 -15.55 -10.46
N ARG A 305 -13.14 -15.12 -11.44
CA ARG A 305 -14.09 -15.98 -12.15
C ARG A 305 -13.64 -16.04 -13.60
#